data_AF-A0A4P7YHU0-F1
#
_entry.id   AF-A0A4P7YHU0-F1
#
_cell.length_a   1.000
_cell.length_b   1.000
_cell.length_c   1.000
_cell.angle_alpha   90.00
_cell.angle_beta   90.00
_cell.angle_gamma   90.00
#
_symmetry.space_group_name_H-M   'P 1'
#
loop_
_entity.id
_entity.type
_entity.pdbx_description
1 polymer ?
#
loop_
_entity_poly.entity_id
_entity_poly.type
_entity_poly.pdbx_seq_one_letter_code
_entity_poly.pdbx_strand_id
1 'polypeptide(L)' 'MMDERRDVALAIKSCLDSLMSDATRCDLDDLARFISLASLAAEEAAVAHDPQAVRLKALMATGAGHC' A
#
# COMPACT_ATOMS: atom_id res chain seq x y z
N MET A 1 7.31 -12.66 10.98
CA MET A 1 7.68 -12.65 9.54
C MET A 1 6.67 -11.94 8.64
N MET A 2 5.35 -12.23 8.65
CA MET A 2 4.39 -11.47 7.80
C MET A 2 4.08 -10.07 8.35
N ASP A 3 3.92 -9.92 9.68
CA ASP A 3 3.71 -8.60 10.29
C ASP A 3 4.89 -7.65 10.00
N GLU A 4 6.12 -8.14 10.04
CA GLU A 4 7.32 -7.35 9.69
C GLU A 4 7.27 -6.83 8.24
N ARG A 5 6.72 -7.61 7.29
CA ARG A 5 6.60 -7.16 5.89
C ARG A 5 5.54 -6.09 5.73
N ARG A 6 4.42 -6.22 6.44
CA ARG A 6 3.37 -5.19 6.49
C ARG A 6 3.93 -3.91 7.11
N ASP A 7 4.62 -4.01 8.23
CA ASP A 7 5.17 -2.84 8.94
C ASP A 7 6.22 -2.12 8.10
N VAL A 8 7.09 -2.87 7.41
CA VAL A 8 8.05 -2.30 6.45
C VAL A 8 7.33 -1.59 5.30
N ALA A 9 6.28 -2.19 4.74
CA ALA A 9 5.51 -1.56 3.67
C ALA A 9 4.83 -0.25 4.12
N LEU A 10 4.28 -0.21 5.34
CA LEU A 10 3.73 0.99 5.94
C LEU A 10 4.80 2.07 6.22
N ALA A 11 5.99 1.66 6.68
CA ALA A 11 7.11 2.58 6.89
C ALA A 11 7.59 3.20 5.57
N ILE A 12 7.69 2.39 4.50
CA ILE A 12 8.02 2.87 3.16
C ILE A 12 6.95 3.87 2.69
N LYS A 13 5.66 3.53 2.82
CA LYS A 13 4.56 4.43 2.45
C LYS A 13 4.66 5.78 3.18
N SER A 14 4.86 5.76 4.50
CA SER A 14 5.00 6.98 5.30
C SER A 14 6.17 7.86 4.82
N CYS A 15 7.31 7.23 4.49
CA CYS A 15 8.46 7.94 3.92
C CYS A 15 8.14 8.58 2.56
N LEU A 16 7.46 7.84 1.68
CA LEU A 16 7.05 8.33 0.36
C LEU A 16 6.04 9.49 0.47
N ASP A 17 5.08 9.42 1.39
CA ASP A 17 4.10 10.50 1.63
C ASP A 17 4.79 11.78 2.12
N SER A 18 5.80 11.66 2.99
CA SER A 18 6.64 12.80 3.39
C SER A 18 7.44 13.36 2.20
N LEU A 19 8.06 12.49 1.40
CA LEU A 19 8.85 12.91 0.25
C LEU A 19 8.01 13.57 -0.84
N MET A 20 6.76 13.14 -1.02
CA MET A 20 5.80 13.76 -1.94
C MET A 20 5.53 15.22 -1.57
N SER A 21 5.45 15.52 -0.27
CA SER A 21 5.28 16.89 0.22
C SER A 21 6.47 17.76 -0.17
N ASP A 22 7.68 17.25 -0.08
CA ASP A 22 8.89 17.96 -0.50
C ASP A 22 8.98 18.13 -2.02
N ALA A 23 8.63 17.09 -2.79
CA ALA A 23 8.58 17.16 -4.26
C ALA A 23 7.57 18.22 -4.74
N THR A 24 6.40 18.28 -4.11
CA THR A 24 5.36 19.28 -4.42
C THR A 24 5.83 20.70 -4.09
N ARG A 25 6.55 20.90 -2.97
CA ARG A 25 7.08 22.21 -2.57
C ARG A 25 8.21 22.72 -3.48
N CYS A 26 8.85 21.82 -4.23
CA CYS A 26 9.92 22.13 -5.16
C CYS A 26 9.45 22.15 -6.63
N ASP A 27 8.13 22.13 -6.87
CA ASP A 27 7.54 22.10 -8.23
C ASP A 27 8.06 20.94 -9.10
N LEU A 28 8.40 19.80 -8.47
CA LEU A 28 8.89 18.60 -9.16
C LEU A 28 7.71 17.67 -9.51
N ASP A 29 6.82 18.13 -10.38
CA ASP A 29 5.52 17.49 -10.66
C ASP A 29 5.64 16.03 -11.13
N ASP A 30 6.59 15.75 -12.02
CA ASP A 30 6.83 14.38 -12.52
C ASP A 30 7.31 13.46 -11.39
N LEU A 31 8.16 13.97 -10.50
CA LEU A 31 8.66 13.24 -9.35
C LEU A 31 7.52 12.99 -8.35
N ALA A 32 6.70 14.00 -8.05
CA ALA A 32 5.54 13.86 -7.19
C ALA A 32 4.57 12.79 -7.72
N ARG A 33 4.36 12.73 -9.04
CA ARG A 33 3.56 11.69 -9.69
C ARG A 33 4.15 10.30 -9.48
N PHE A 34 5.46 10.12 -9.69
CA PHE A 34 6.10 8.82 -9.46
C PHE A 34 6.07 8.39 -7.99
N ILE A 35 6.28 9.33 -7.07
CA ILE A 35 6.18 9.06 -5.63
C ILE A 35 4.75 8.62 -5.26
N SER A 36 3.73 9.24 -5.83
CA SER A 36 2.33 8.84 -5.58
C SER A 36 2.05 7.38 -5.98
N LEU A 37 2.58 6.95 -7.13
CA LEU A 37 2.48 5.57 -7.60
C LEU A 37 3.25 4.60 -6.68
N ALA A 38 4.42 5.01 -6.22
CA ALA A 38 5.20 4.21 -5.27
C ALA A 38 4.51 4.08 -3.91
N SER A 39 3.87 5.15 -3.41
CA SER A 39 3.11 5.14 -2.16
C SER A 39 1.91 4.18 -2.26
N LEU A 40 1.19 4.22 -3.38
CA LEU A 40 0.11 3.27 -3.68
C LEU A 40 0.62 1.82 -3.70
N ALA A 41 1.74 1.55 -4.37
CA ALA A 41 2.32 0.20 -4.41
C ALA A 41 2.74 -0.30 -3.01
N ALA A 42 3.25 0.58 -2.15
CA ALA A 42 3.57 0.25 -0.77
C ALA A 42 2.32 -0.06 0.06
N GLU A 43 1.23 0.68 -0.17
CA GLU A 43 -0.08 0.41 0.45
C GLU A 43 -0.63 -0.96 0.03
N GLU A 44 -0.60 -1.28 -1.27
CA GLU A 44 -1.03 -2.57 -1.79
C GLU A 44 -0.21 -3.72 -1.19
N ALA A 45 1.11 -3.55 -1.03
CA ALA A 45 1.97 -4.52 -0.37
C ALA A 45 1.61 -4.70 1.11
N ALA A 46 1.29 -3.62 1.84
CA ALA A 46 0.83 -3.70 3.21
C ALA A 46 -0.50 -4.49 3.33
N VAL A 47 -1.46 -4.23 2.43
CA VAL A 47 -2.73 -4.94 2.37
C VAL A 47 -2.54 -6.42 2.02
N ALA A 48 -1.66 -6.74 1.07
CA ALA A 48 -1.35 -8.12 0.70
C ALA A 48 -0.75 -8.95 1.85
N HIS A 49 -0.16 -8.27 2.85
CA HIS A 49 0.41 -8.87 4.03
C HIS A 49 -0.44 -8.67 5.30
N ASP A 50 -1.62 -8.06 5.20
CA ASP A 50 -2.56 -7.95 6.31
C ASP A 50 -3.35 -9.27 6.48
N PRO A 51 -3.21 -9.98 7.61
CA PRO A 51 -3.89 -11.24 7.84
C PRO A 51 -5.42 -11.13 7.76
N GLN A 52 -5.98 -9.98 8.16
CA GLN A 52 -7.42 -9.76 8.10
C GLN A 52 -7.91 -9.55 6.66
N ALA A 53 -7.22 -8.72 5.88
CA ALA A 53 -7.50 -8.54 4.46
C ALA A 53 -7.39 -9.86 3.67
N VAL A 54 -6.35 -10.66 3.94
CA VAL A 54 -6.17 -11.98 3.31
C VAL A 54 -7.33 -12.91 3.66
N ARG A 55 -7.73 -12.96 4.94
CA ARG A 55 -8.86 -13.79 5.40
C ARG A 55 -10.18 -13.35 4.78
N LEU A 56 -10.44 -12.04 4.71
CA LEU A 56 -11.64 -11.50 4.07
C LEU A 56 -11.68 -11.85 2.58
N LYS A 57 -10.56 -11.69 1.86
CA LYS A 57 -10.46 -12.04 0.44
C LYS A 57 -10.73 -13.53 0.21
N ALA A 58 -10.24 -14.41 1.08
CA ALA A 58 -10.53 -15.84 1.03
C ALA A 58 -12.02 -16.16 1.27
N LEU A 59 -12.67 -15.50 2.24
CA LEU A 59 -14.10 -15.67 2.51
C LEU A 59 -14.99 -15.16 1.37
N MET A 60 -14.62 -14.05 0.74
CA MET A 60 -15.34 -13.53 -0.43
C MET A 60 -15.19 -14.45 -1.65
N ALA A 61 -14.02 -15.07 -1.83
CA ALA A 61 -13.76 -16.02 -2.91
C ALA A 61 -14.56 -17.33 -2.76
N THR A 62 -14.89 -17.74 -1.53
CA THR A 62 -15.67 -18.96 -1.26
C THR A 62 -17.18 -18.75 -1.17
N GLY A 63 -17.66 -17.50 -1.13
CA GLY A 63 -19.09 -17.15 -1.00
C GLY A 63 -19.90 -17.13 -2.31
N ALA A 64 -19.27 -17.28 -3.47
CA ALA A 64 -19.94 -17.26 -4.78
C ALA A 64 -20.33 -18.68 -5.23
N GLY A 65 -21.30 -19.29 -4.56
CA GLY A 65 -21.91 -20.52 -5.03
C GLY A 65 -22.66 -21.21 -3.90
N HIS A 66 -23.98 -21.04 -3.89
CA HIS A 66 -25.02 -22.03 -3.58
C HIS A 66 -26.36 -21.28 -3.74
N CYS A 67 -26.91 -21.31 -4.95
CA CYS A 67 -28.35 -21.18 -5.18
C CYS A 67 -28.92 -22.60 -5.25
#